data_AF-A0A0F8XAJ4-F1
#
_entry.id   AF-A0A0F8XAJ4-F1
#
_cell.length_a   1.000
_cell.length_b   1.000
_cell.length_c   1.000
_cell.angle_alpha   90.00
_cell.angle_beta   90.00
_cell.angle_gamma   90.00
#
_symmetry.space_group_name_H-M   'P 1'
#
loop_
_entity.id
_entity.type
_entity.pdbx_description
1 polymer ?
#
loop_
_entity_poly.entity_id
_entity_poly.type
_entity_poly.pdbx_seq_one_letter_code
_entity_poly.pdbx_strand_id
1 'polypeptide(L)' 'MKRFSLFLVPLFLLFTFVFCGKKGPILPPVKKIPQKVEVFEIAQRGEKLILEWENPTAYIDGSSLSDIAEIDIW' A
#
# COMPACT_ATOMS: atom_id res chain seq x y z
N MET A 1 53.50 -16.45 4.80
CA MET A 1 52.38 -15.53 4.50
C MET A 1 51.69 -15.80 3.16
N LYS A 2 52.39 -16.16 2.06
CA LYS A 2 51.75 -16.42 0.74
C LYS A 2 50.79 -17.64 0.70
N ARG A 3 51.07 -18.69 1.48
CA ARG A 3 50.23 -19.90 1.57
C ARG A 3 48.86 -19.67 2.21
N PHE A 4 48.76 -18.72 3.15
CA PHE A 4 47.49 -18.40 3.82
C PHE A 4 46.52 -17.67 2.87
N SER A 5 47.07 -16.86 1.95
CA SER A 5 46.31 -16.17 0.90
C SER A 5 45.65 -17.14 -0.10
N LEU A 6 46.30 -18.28 -0.39
CA LEU A 6 45.76 -19.30 -1.31
C LEU A 6 44.47 -19.96 -0.81
N PHE A 7 44.25 -20.03 0.50
CA PHE A 7 43.01 -20.58 1.09
C PHE A 7 41.92 -19.53 1.31
N LEU A 8 42.29 -18.25 1.36
CA LEU A 8 41.37 -17.14 1.58
C LEU A 8 40.51 -16.82 0.36
N VAL A 9 41.08 -16.95 -0.84
CA VAL A 9 40.37 -16.71 -2.12
C VAL A 9 39.22 -17.71 -2.36
N PRO A 10 39.40 -19.03 -2.25
CA PRO A 10 38.29 -19.98 -2.45
C PRO A 10 37.22 -19.86 -1.35
N LEU A 11 37.63 -19.55 -0.11
CA LEU A 11 36.70 -19.30 0.98
C LEU A 11 35.83 -18.08 0.70
N PHE A 12 36.42 -16.97 0.24
CA PHE A 12 35.70 -15.76 -0.14
C PHE A 12 34.71 -16.02 -1.29
N LEU A 13 35.13 -16.75 -2.32
CA LEU A 13 34.27 -17.17 -3.42
C LEU A 13 33.06 -17.99 -2.92
N LEU A 14 33.26 -18.92 -2.00
CA LEU A 14 32.18 -19.74 -1.45
C LEU A 14 31.10 -18.90 -0.75
N PHE A 15 31.52 -17.85 -0.03
CA PHE A 15 30.59 -16.95 0.65
C PHE A 15 29.73 -16.11 -0.32
N THR A 16 30.23 -15.78 -1.51
CA THR A 16 29.46 -14.99 -2.49
C THR A 16 28.26 -15.74 -3.09
N PHE A 17 28.29 -17.08 -3.12
CA PHE A 17 27.20 -17.89 -3.66
C PHE A 17 25.98 -17.98 -2.73
N VAL A 18 26.14 -17.75 -1.42
CA VAL A 18 25.04 -17.86 -0.44
C VAL A 18 24.11 -16.64 -0.48
N PHE A 19 24.54 -15.53 -1.08
CA PHE A 19 23.77 -14.28 -1.16
C PHE A 19 22.89 -14.15 -2.42
N CYS A 20 22.82 -15.18 -3.27
CA CYS A 20 21.89 -15.19 -4.40
C CYS A 20 20.47 -15.49 -3.89
N GLY A 21 19.78 -14.45 -3.40
CA GLY A 21 18.43 -14.54 -2.87
C GLY A 21 17.41 -14.97 -3.93
N LYS A 22 16.47 -15.84 -3.55
CA LYS A 22 15.32 -16.20 -4.41
C LYS A 22 14.28 -15.09 -4.35
N LYS A 23 13.71 -14.72 -5.51
CA LYS A 23 12.57 -13.80 -5.57
C LYS A 23 11.43 -14.37 -4.73
N GLY A 24 10.96 -13.60 -3.75
CA GLY A 24 9.80 -13.96 -2.94
C GLY A 24 8.51 -14.03 -3.76
N PRO A 25 7.44 -14.63 -3.21
CA PRO A 25 6.14 -14.62 -3.86
C PRO A 25 5.63 -13.19 -4.07
N ILE A 26 4.82 -13.00 -5.11
CA ILE A 26 4.08 -11.74 -5.27
C ILE A 26 3.08 -11.59 -4.12
N LEU A 27 3.01 -10.38 -3.54
CA LEU A 27 2.00 -10.07 -2.54
C LEU A 27 0.68 -9.72 -3.24
N PRO A 28 -0.47 -10.05 -2.61
CA PRO A 28 -1.75 -9.60 -3.13
C PRO A 28 -1.84 -8.07 -3.14
N PRO A 29 -2.62 -7.48 -4.06
CA PRO A 29 -2.87 -6.04 -4.03
C PRO A 29 -3.60 -5.67 -2.73
N VAL A 30 -3.07 -4.69 -2.02
CA VAL A 30 -3.70 -4.17 -0.80
C VAL A 30 -4.92 -3.36 -1.23
N LYS A 31 -6.10 -3.74 -0.73
CA LYS A 31 -7.32 -2.96 -0.95
C LYS A 31 -7.20 -1.63 -0.22
N LYS A 32 -7.33 -0.53 -0.96
CA LYS A 32 -7.41 0.81 -0.38
C LYS A 32 -8.87 1.12 -0.04
N ILE A 33 -9.16 1.33 1.24
CA ILE A 33 -10.51 1.64 1.73
C ILE A 33 -10.54 3.10 2.15
N PRO A 34 -11.40 3.95 1.54
CA PRO A 34 -11.53 5.35 1.93
C PRO A 34 -11.92 5.48 3.41
N GLN A 35 -11.54 6.59 4.05
CA GLN A 35 -12.03 6.89 5.40
C GLN A 35 -13.54 7.06 5.43
N LYS A 36 -14.13 6.84 6.61
CA LYS A 36 -15.56 7.03 6.85
C LYS A 36 -15.93 8.50 6.60
N VAL A 37 -17.02 8.73 5.88
CA VAL A 37 -17.67 10.04 5.76
C VAL A 37 -18.79 10.17 6.80
N GLU A 38 -18.99 11.39 7.28
CA GLU A 38 -20.12 11.72 8.13
C GLU A 38 -21.08 12.62 7.34
N VAL A 39 -22.37 12.25 7.35
CA VAL A 39 -23.43 13.12 6.83
C VAL A 39 -23.61 14.23 7.84
N PHE A 40 -23.34 15.46 7.43
CA PHE A 40 -23.43 16.60 8.33
C PHE A 40 -24.79 17.30 8.24
N GLU A 41 -25.43 17.26 7.06
CA GLU A 41 -26.75 17.86 6.85
C GLU A 41 -27.70 16.94 6.08
N ILE A 42 -28.97 16.98 6.50
CA ILE A 42 -30.07 16.31 5.82
C ILE A 42 -31.21 17.32 5.71
N ALA A 43 -31.66 17.60 4.49
CA ALA A 43 -32.76 18.50 4.22
C ALA A 43 -33.87 17.79 3.43
N GLN A 44 -35.12 17.97 3.86
CA GLN A 44 -36.27 17.47 3.11
C GLN A 44 -36.76 18.52 2.12
N ARG A 45 -36.94 18.12 0.86
CA ARG A 45 -37.51 18.94 -0.20
C ARG A 45 -38.69 18.22 -0.86
N GLY A 46 -39.88 18.52 -0.37
CA GLY A 46 -41.10 17.80 -0.76
C GLY A 46 -41.02 16.34 -0.34
N GLU A 47 -41.07 15.43 -1.32
CA GLU A 47 -40.94 13.99 -1.10
C GLU A 47 -39.48 13.49 -1.21
N LYS A 48 -38.50 14.40 -1.35
CA LYS A 48 -37.08 14.04 -1.46
C LYS A 48 -36.32 14.36 -0.18
N LEU A 49 -35.33 13.53 0.13
CA LEU A 49 -34.28 13.85 1.11
C LEU A 49 -33.00 14.19 0.36
N ILE A 50 -32.37 15.29 0.74
CA ILE A 50 -31.07 15.74 0.25
C ILE A 50 -30.08 15.53 1.39
N LEU A 51 -29.04 14.74 1.13
CA LEU A 51 -27.94 14.52 2.07
C LEU A 51 -26.75 15.34 1.61
N GLU A 52 -26.06 15.96 2.56
CA GLU A 52 -24.81 16.68 2.33
C GLU A 52 -23.69 16.04 3.17
N TRP A 53 -22.56 15.76 2.51
CA TRP A 53 -21.39 15.15 3.09
C TRP A 53 -20.12 15.67 2.40
N GLU A 54 -18.98 15.60 3.08
CA GLU A 54 -17.67 15.86 2.50
C GLU A 54 -17.02 14.54 2.09
N ASN A 55 -16.38 14.53 0.92
CA ASN A 55 -15.65 13.35 0.45
C ASN A 55 -14.38 13.13 1.30
N PRO A 56 -13.97 11.87 1.51
CA PRO A 56 -12.78 11.57 2.28
C PRO A 56 -11.53 11.98 1.49
N THR A 57 -10.54 12.56 2.17
CA THR A 57 -9.26 12.97 1.56
C THR A 57 -8.15 11.94 1.75
N ALA A 58 -8.42 10.86 2.49
CA ALA A 58 -7.46 9.81 2.81
C ALA A 58 -8.12 8.43 2.89
N TYR A 59 -7.28 7.41 2.77
CA TYR A 59 -7.61 6.02 3.05
C TYR A 59 -7.40 5.70 4.54
N ILE A 60 -7.92 4.56 4.99
CA ILE A 60 -7.79 4.10 6.40
C ILE A 60 -6.33 3.89 6.84
N ASP A 61 -5.41 3.70 5.89
CA ASP A 61 -3.96 3.56 6.14
C ASP A 61 -3.23 4.90 6.22
N GLY A 62 -3.97 6.02 6.08
CA GLY A 62 -3.44 7.38 6.09
C GLY A 62 -2.85 7.84 4.75
N SER A 63 -2.85 6.99 3.72
CA SER A 63 -2.42 7.42 2.38
C SER A 63 -3.44 8.39 1.77
N SER A 64 -2.93 9.37 1.00
CA SER A 64 -3.76 10.38 0.35
C SER A 64 -4.73 9.76 -0.65
N LEU A 65 -5.96 10.24 -0.63
CA LEU A 65 -7.00 9.98 -1.63
C LEU A 65 -7.14 11.25 -2.49
N SER A 66 -6.23 11.37 -3.45
CA SER A 66 -6.29 12.36 -4.51
C SER A 66 -6.75 11.64 -5.79
N ASP A 67 -7.65 12.27 -6.55
CA ASP A 67 -8.19 11.76 -7.83
C ASP A 67 -9.36 10.77 -7.70
N ILE A 68 -10.49 11.26 -7.18
CA ILE A 68 -11.77 10.53 -7.22
C ILE A 68 -12.26 10.46 -8.67
N ALA A 69 -12.22 9.27 -9.27
CA ALA A 69 -12.73 9.04 -10.62
C ALA A 69 -14.25 8.80 -10.63
N GLU A 70 -14.77 8.12 -9.62
CA GLU A 70 -16.17 7.69 -9.53
C GLU A 70 -16.59 7.60 -8.06
N ILE A 71 -17.89 7.82 -7.81
CA ILE A 71 -18.51 7.68 -6.49
C ILE A 71 -19.74 6.81 -6.67
N ASP A 72 -19.72 5.63 -6.05
CA ASP A 72 -20.85 4.72 -6.02
C ASP A 72 -21.64 4.85 -4.72
N ILE A 73 -22.96 4.94 -4.83
CA ILE A 73 -23.90 5.02 -3.70
C ILE A 73 -24.85 3.83 -3.82
N TRP A 74 -24.80 2.92 -2.84
CA TRP A 74 -25.59 1.67 -2.80
C TRP A 74 -26.55 1.68 -1.61
#